data_AF-A0A9X1HKU2-F1
#
_entry.id   AF-A0A9X1HKU2-F1
#
_cell.length_a   1.000
_cell.length_b   1.000
_cell.length_c   1.000
_cell.angle_alpha   90.00
_cell.angle_beta   90.00
_cell.angle_gamma   90.00
#
_symmetry.space_group_name_H-M   'P 1'
#
loop_
_entity.id
_entity.type
_entity.pdbx_description
1 polymer ?
#
loop_
_entity_poly.entity_id
_entity_poly.type
_entity_poly.pdbx_seq_one_letter_code
_entity_poly.pdbx_strand_id
1 'polypeptide(L)'
;MIGNRLLFTSLEYRMPLVSNLQTQILGFAAFGGVILAPFMDAGMVWTGALDYGKAVKRAGAGVELKNLMSVGGLQFKHAVGFAQPIKELSGRDYELYYRIKVAVPF
;
A
#
# COMPACT_ATOMS: atom_id res chain seq x y z
N MET A 1 -26.48 1.85 2.81
CA MET A 1 -26.47 1.82 1.33
C MET A 1 -25.06 2.09 0.84
N ILE A 2 -24.55 1.30 -0.11
CA ILE A 2 -23.28 1.56 -0.80
C ILE A 2 -23.64 2.33 -2.08
N GLY A 3 -23.04 3.50 -2.32
CA GLY A 3 -23.33 4.32 -3.50
C GLY A 3 -22.83 3.69 -4.80
N ASN A 4 -23.28 4.22 -5.95
CA ASN A 4 -22.96 3.68 -7.28
C ASN A 4 -21.89 4.49 -8.05
N ARG A 5 -21.33 5.53 -7.43
CA ARG A 5 -20.21 6.31 -7.95
C ARG A 5 -19.08 6.34 -6.93
N LEU A 6 -17.85 6.23 -7.41
CA LEU A 6 -16.62 6.20 -6.61
C LEU A 6 -15.60 7.18 -7.20
N LEU A 7 -14.94 7.92 -6.32
CA LEU A 7 -13.71 8.65 -6.61
C LEU A 7 -12.69 8.17 -5.59
N PHE A 8 -11.55 7.70 -6.09
CA PHE A 8 -10.43 7.24 -5.28
C PHE A 8 -9.17 7.96 -5.73
N THR A 9 -8.37 8.40 -4.78
CA THR A 9 -7.06 9.01 -5.01
C THR A 9 -6.06 8.43 -4.02
N SER A 10 -4.82 8.30 -4.47
CA SER A 10 -3.71 7.76 -3.69
C SER A 10 -2.46 8.54 -4.02
N LEU A 11 -1.73 8.93 -2.97
CA LEU A 11 -0.42 9.55 -3.04
C LEU A 11 0.57 8.63 -2.34
N GLU A 12 1.64 8.24 -3.02
CA GLU A 12 2.71 7.41 -2.45
C GLU A 12 4.05 8.06 -2.75
N TYR A 13 4.85 8.32 -1.73
CA TYR A 13 6.22 8.80 -1.89
C TYR A 13 7.21 7.66 -1.65
N ARG A 14 8.07 7.37 -2.63
CA ARG A 14 8.97 6.21 -2.60
C ARG A 14 10.39 6.65 -2.28
N MET A 15 10.86 6.28 -1.08
CA MET A 15 12.24 6.52 -0.65
C MET A 15 13.05 5.22 -0.76
N PRO A 16 13.95 5.08 -1.76
CA PRO A 16 14.86 3.93 -1.81
C PRO A 16 15.85 4.03 -0.65
N LEU A 17 15.70 3.15 0.35
CA LEU A 17 16.61 3.08 1.49
C LEU A 17 17.89 2.34 1.13
N VAL A 18 17.74 1.23 0.40
CA VAL A 18 18.84 0.37 -0.05
C VAL A 18 18.56 -0.08 -1.47
N SER A 19 19.50 0.13 -2.40
CA SER A 19 19.33 -0.27 -3.80
C SER A 19 19.36 -1.80 -3.99
N ASN A 20 20.12 -2.50 -3.16
CA ASN A 20 20.21 -3.97 -3.14
C ASN A 20 20.74 -4.47 -1.79
N LEU A 21 20.08 -5.45 -1.15
CA LEU A 21 20.56 -6.06 0.09
C LEU A 21 21.69 -7.07 -0.12
N GLN A 22 22.02 -7.44 -1.36
CA GLN A 22 23.09 -8.38 -1.73
C GLN A 22 23.04 -9.71 -0.95
N THR A 23 21.88 -10.06 -0.43
CA THR A 23 21.70 -11.23 0.43
C THR A 23 21.14 -12.35 -0.42
N GLN A 24 21.91 -13.42 -0.56
CA GLN A 24 21.50 -14.65 -1.25
C GLN A 24 21.48 -15.80 -0.25
N ILE A 25 20.32 -16.40 -0.06
CA ILE A 25 20.14 -17.59 0.78
C ILE A 25 20.21 -18.81 -0.13
N LEU A 26 21.26 -19.63 0.06
CA LEU A 26 21.42 -20.95 -0.55
C LEU A 26 21.33 -20.96 -2.10
N GLY A 27 21.64 -19.85 -2.76
CA GLY A 27 21.51 -19.75 -4.21
C GLY A 27 20.07 -19.57 -4.73
N PHE A 28 19.06 -19.82 -3.89
CA PHE A 28 17.65 -19.96 -4.29
C PHE A 28 16.81 -18.71 -4.04
N ALA A 29 17.04 -18.02 -2.93
CA ALA A 29 16.33 -16.80 -2.56
C ALA A 29 17.31 -15.61 -2.53
N ALA A 30 16.94 -14.51 -3.18
CA ALA A 30 17.72 -13.27 -3.20
C ALA A 30 16.87 -12.09 -2.75
N PHE A 31 17.42 -11.26 -1.87
CA PHE A 31 16.80 -10.02 -1.41
C PHE A 31 17.43 -8.84 -2.14
N GLY A 32 16.60 -8.10 -2.86
CA GLY A 32 16.95 -6.91 -3.61
C GLY A 32 16.73 -5.62 -2.80
N GLY A 33 16.36 -4.55 -3.50
CA GLY A 33 16.20 -3.23 -2.89
C GLY A 33 15.11 -3.14 -1.83
N VAL A 34 15.30 -2.21 -0.90
CA VAL A 34 14.37 -1.85 0.18
C VAL A 34 13.88 -0.42 -0.03
N ILE A 35 12.57 -0.23 0.04
CA ILE A 35 11.92 1.07 -0.16
C ILE A 35 11.03 1.35 1.04
N LEU A 36 11.18 2.54 1.62
CA LEU A 36 10.18 3.09 2.53
C LEU A 36 9.18 3.90 1.72
N ALA A 37 7.89 3.65 1.95
CA ALA A 37 6.81 4.25 1.18
C ALA A 37 5.70 4.77 2.10
N PRO A 38 5.83 5.99 2.63
CA PRO A 38 4.68 6.69 3.19
C PRO A 38 3.64 6.93 2.10
N PHE A 39 2.37 6.74 2.45
CA PHE A 39 1.25 6.90 1.55
C PHE A 39 0.06 7.57 2.22
N MET A 40 -0.83 8.11 1.39
CA MET A 40 -2.09 8.69 1.79
C MET A 40 -3.15 8.37 0.73
N ASP A 41 -4.24 7.78 1.16
CA ASP A 41 -5.36 7.38 0.32
C ASP A 41 -6.63 8.10 0.75
N ALA A 42 -7.44 8.51 -0.22
CA ALA A 42 -8.76 9.09 0.04
C ALA A 42 -9.79 8.58 -0.96
N GLY A 43 -10.98 8.28 -0.46
CA GLY A 43 -12.09 7.77 -1.24
C GLY A 43 -13.41 8.44 -0.86
N MET A 44 -14.26 8.65 -1.86
CA MET A 44 -15.66 9.05 -1.63
C MET A 44 -16.61 8.23 -2.49
N VAL A 45 -17.73 7.83 -1.89
CA VAL A 45 -18.79 7.05 -2.55
C VAL A 45 -20.13 7.79 -2.43
N TRP A 46 -20.87 7.90 -3.54
CA TRP A 46 -22.15 8.62 -3.63
C TRP A 46 -23.10 8.03 -4.68
N THR A 47 -24.38 8.45 -4.69
CA THR A 47 -25.44 7.86 -5.54
C THR A 47 -26.07 8.83 -6.55
N GLY A 48 -26.18 10.13 -6.23
CA GLY A 48 -26.81 11.16 -7.10
C GLY A 48 -25.79 12.02 -7.86
N ALA A 49 -26.09 12.50 -9.07
CA ALA A 49 -25.09 13.20 -9.91
C ALA A 49 -24.52 14.49 -9.27
N LEU A 50 -25.26 15.09 -8.33
CA LEU A 50 -24.88 16.30 -7.60
C LEU A 50 -25.00 16.14 -6.07
N ASP A 51 -25.21 14.92 -5.56
CA ASP A 51 -25.43 14.66 -4.12
C ASP A 51 -24.11 14.44 -3.36
N TYR A 52 -23.11 15.31 -3.61
CA TYR A 52 -21.79 15.23 -2.97
C TYR A 52 -21.86 15.50 -1.46
N GLY A 53 -22.90 16.21 -0.99
CA GLY A 53 -23.13 16.50 0.42
C GLY A 53 -23.42 15.26 1.26
N LYS A 54 -24.00 14.22 0.66
CA LYS A 54 -24.28 12.92 1.32
C LYS A 54 -23.24 11.84 1.01
N ALA A 55 -22.12 12.22 0.39
CA ALA A 55 -21.06 11.27 0.07
C ALA A 55 -20.44 10.69 1.35
N VAL A 56 -20.24 9.38 1.38
CA VAL A 56 -19.44 8.72 2.42
C VAL A 56 -17.97 8.92 2.05
N LYS A 57 -17.21 9.60 2.91
CA LYS A 57 -15.80 9.94 2.69
C LYS A 57 -14.91 9.20 3.69
N ARG A 58 -13.86 8.56 3.19
CA ARG A 58 -12.82 7.93 4.00
C ARG A 58 -11.45 8.40 3.52
N ALA A 59 -10.55 8.62 4.45
CA ALA A 59 -9.16 8.92 4.14
C ALA A 59 -8.27 8.22 5.17
N GLY A 60 -7.17 7.66 4.70
CA GLY A 60 -6.19 6.95 5.50
C GLY A 60 -4.79 7.37 5.10
N ALA A 61 -3.86 7.25 6.02
CA ALA A 61 -2.45 7.44 5.77
C ALA A 61 -1.68 6.30 6.41
N GLY A 62 -0.51 6.03 5.89
CA GLY A 62 0.29 4.92 6.37
C GLY A 62 1.71 4.95 5.84
N VAL A 63 2.44 3.90 6.17
CA VAL A 63 3.80 3.68 5.71
C VAL A 63 3.99 2.19 5.41
N GLU A 64 4.61 1.90 4.28
CA GLU A 64 5.01 0.56 3.90
C GLU A 64 6.55 0.47 3.85
N LEU A 65 7.12 -0.60 4.41
CA LEU A 65 8.48 -1.03 4.14
C LEU A 65 8.43 -2.16 3.12
N LYS A 66 8.92 -1.90 1.92
CA LYS A 66 8.86 -2.80 0.76
C LYS A 66 10.22 -3.40 0.49
N ASN A 67 10.26 -4.68 0.15
CA ASN A 67 11.46 -5.32 -0.34
C ASN A 67 11.18 -6.13 -1.61
N LEU A 68 12.09 -6.02 -2.57
CA LEU A 68 12.10 -6.88 -3.75
C LEU A 68 12.76 -8.20 -3.39
N MET A 69 12.14 -9.32 -3.71
CA MET A 69 12.66 -10.64 -3.49
C MET A 69 12.57 -11.47 -4.77
N SER A 70 13.55 -12.35 -4.97
CA SER A 70 13.53 -13.35 -6.04
C SER A 70 13.67 -14.72 -5.40
N VAL A 71 12.80 -15.66 -5.77
CA VAL A 71 12.84 -17.05 -5.28
C VAL A 71 12.67 -17.98 -6.46
N GLY A 72 13.66 -18.85 -6.71
CA GLY A 72 13.58 -19.83 -7.80
C GLY A 72 13.38 -19.21 -9.20
N GLY A 73 13.91 -18.00 -9.42
CA GLY A 73 13.76 -17.25 -10.68
C GLY A 73 12.48 -16.39 -10.77
N LEU A 74 11.54 -16.52 -9.81
CA LEU A 74 10.34 -15.68 -9.74
C LEU A 74 10.60 -14.45 -8.88
N GLN A 75 10.34 -13.27 -9.43
CA GLN A 75 10.43 -12.01 -8.70
C GLN A 75 9.08 -11.61 -8.11
N PHE A 76 9.08 -11.24 -6.84
CA PHE A 76 7.92 -10.66 -6.17
C PHE A 76 8.35 -9.54 -5.22
N LYS A 77 7.41 -8.66 -4.92
CA LYS A 77 7.58 -7.62 -3.91
C LYS A 77 6.76 -8.00 -2.70
N HIS A 78 7.35 -7.89 -1.52
CA HIS A 78 6.61 -7.99 -0.28
C HIS A 78 6.72 -6.68 0.49
N ALA A 79 5.71 -6.41 1.31
CA ALA A 79 5.63 -5.19 2.08
C ALA A 79 5.02 -5.47 3.45
N VAL A 80 5.64 -4.93 4.50
CA VAL A 80 5.00 -4.76 5.80
C VAL A 80 4.51 -3.33 5.88
N GLY A 81 3.24 -3.14 6.22
CA GLY A 81 2.60 -1.85 6.23
C GLY A 81 1.89 -1.56 7.54
N PHE A 82 1.83 -0.27 7.87
CA PHE A 82 1.02 0.29 8.92
C PHE A 82 0.11 1.35 8.30
N ALA A 83 -1.18 1.32 8.62
CA ALA A 83 -2.16 2.31 8.14
C ALA A 83 -3.11 2.75 9.26
N GLN A 84 -3.59 3.98 9.18
CA GLN A 84 -4.59 4.51 10.10
C GLN A 84 -5.53 5.53 9.42
N PRO A 85 -6.78 5.66 9.86
CA PRO A 85 -7.68 6.71 9.40
C PRO A 85 -7.18 8.11 9.82
N ILE A 86 -7.22 9.09 8.90
CA ILE A 86 -6.76 10.46 9.20
C ILE A 86 -7.66 11.18 10.21
N LYS A 87 -8.95 10.84 10.25
CA LYS A 87 -9.90 11.46 11.19
C LYS A 87 -9.69 11.01 12.64
N GLU A 88 -8.93 9.94 12.86
CA GLU A 88 -8.78 9.26 14.14
C GLU A 88 -7.30 9.11 14.50
N LEU A 89 -6.47 10.10 14.16
CA LEU A 89 -5.02 10.11 14.44
C LEU A 89 -4.64 9.95 15.93
N SER A 90 -5.60 10.13 16.85
CA SER A 90 -5.44 9.91 18.30
C SER A 90 -6.06 8.60 18.80
N GLY A 91 -6.66 7.80 17.91
CA GLY A 91 -7.32 6.53 18.20
C GLY A 91 -6.36 5.34 18.20
N ARG A 92 -6.88 4.17 18.61
CA ARG A 92 -6.16 2.88 18.54
C ARG A 92 -6.47 2.08 17.27
N ASP A 93 -7.27 2.65 16.36
CA ASP A 93 -7.64 2.00 15.11
C ASP A 93 -6.51 2.15 14.08
N TYR A 94 -5.48 1.33 14.28
CA TYR A 94 -4.43 1.13 13.31
C TYR A 94 -4.47 -0.29 12.77
N GLU A 95 -4.05 -0.43 11.52
CA GLU A 95 -3.97 -1.70 10.83
C GLU A 95 -2.51 -2.00 10.49
N LEU A 96 -2.02 -3.12 11.01
CA LEU A 96 -0.76 -3.71 10.59
C LEU A 96 -1.07 -4.81 9.56
N TYR A 97 -0.44 -4.76 8.40
CA TYR A 97 -0.69 -5.72 7.34
C TYR A 97 0.60 -6.15 6.66
N TYR A 98 0.53 -7.31 6.01
CA TYR A 98 1.58 -7.85 5.17
C TYR A 98 1.00 -8.13 3.78
N ARG A 99 1.65 -7.63 2.73
CA ARG A 99 1.22 -7.79 1.33
C ARG A 99 2.31 -8.44 0.51
N ILE A 100 1.93 -9.42 -0.32
CA ILE A 100 2.77 -9.98 -1.38
C ILE A 100 2.19 -9.55 -2.74
N LYS A 101 3.05 -9.09 -3.65
CA LYS A 101 2.71 -8.76 -5.03
C LYS A 101 3.66 -9.49 -5.97
N VAL A 102 3.12 -10.44 -6.72
CA VAL A 102 3.83 -11.16 -7.78
C VAL A 102 3.49 -10.50 -9.12
N ALA A 103 4.49 -10.25 -9.96
CA ALA A 103 4.26 -9.84 -11.34
C ALA A 103 4.19 -11.10 -12.20
N VAL A 104 2.99 -11.42 -12.69
CA VAL A 104 2.80 -12.51 -13.66
C VAL A 104 2.85 -11.88 -15.05
N PRO A 105 3.88 -12.17 -15.88
CA PRO A 105 3.87 -11.75 -17.27
C PRO A 105 2.74 -12.48 -17.99
N PHE A 106 1.86 -11.73 -18.65
CA PHE A 106 0.83 -12.25 -19.55
C PHE A 106 1.29 -12.09 -21.00
#